data_AF-A0A834RSR2-F1
#
_entry.id   AF-A0A834RSR2-F1
#
_cell.length_a   1.000
_cell.length_b   1.000
_cell.length_c   1.000
_cell.angle_alpha   90.00
_cell.angle_beta   90.00
_cell.angle_gamma   90.00
#
_symmetry.space_group_name_H-M   'P 1'
#
loop_
_entity.id
_entity.type
_entity.pdbx_description
1 polymer ?
#
loop_
_entity_poly.entity_id
_entity_poly.type
_entity_poly.pdbx_seq_one_letter_code
_entity_poly.pdbx_strand_id
1 'polypeptide(L)'
;MGDLWVENLENLEEAVYRTRRLRREVVEARNEAKEADKAFVVGDLVLIWDAQKAVDMSSDMKWKQRWVGPYKVREANAEKGYYRLKDLHGAPFASTVMVDRLKRFKILASTVAHEILRGRLKLYL
;
A
#
# COMPACT_ATOMS: atom_id res chain seq x y z
N MET A 1 39.91 -33.60 -3.60
CA MET A 1 39.70 -32.21 -4.08
C MET A 1 38.47 -32.18 -5.00
N GLY A 2 37.34 -32.69 -4.53
CA GLY A 2 36.08 -32.81 -5.30
C GLY A 2 34.87 -32.46 -4.43
N ASP A 3 34.89 -32.87 -3.16
CA ASP A 3 33.79 -32.65 -2.21
C ASP A 3 33.49 -31.17 -1.89
N LEU A 4 34.51 -30.32 -1.75
CA LEU A 4 34.34 -28.89 -1.43
C LEU A 4 33.62 -28.09 -2.53
N TRP A 5 33.70 -28.52 -3.79
CA TRP A 5 33.01 -27.85 -4.90
C TRP A 5 31.54 -28.27 -4.98
N VAL A 6 31.24 -29.50 -4.59
CA VAL A 6 29.87 -30.05 -4.54
C VAL A 6 29.11 -29.42 -3.38
N GLU A 7 29.69 -29.37 -2.17
CA GLU A 7 29.07 -28.69 -1.01
C GLU A 7 28.80 -27.21 -1.27
N ASN A 8 29.71 -26.50 -1.95
CA ASN A 8 29.52 -25.08 -2.25
C ASN A 8 28.41 -24.86 -3.29
N LEU A 9 28.28 -25.77 -4.26
CA LEU A 9 27.21 -25.74 -5.25
C LEU A 9 25.85 -26.02 -4.60
N GLU A 10 25.77 -27.04 -3.75
CA GLU A 10 24.57 -27.38 -2.98
C GLU A 10 24.13 -26.22 -2.06
N ASN A 11 25.08 -25.58 -1.36
CA ASN A 11 24.81 -24.39 -0.55
C ASN A 11 24.28 -23.21 -1.38
N LEU A 12 24.81 -23.02 -2.61
CA LEU A 12 24.36 -21.96 -3.50
C LEU A 12 22.93 -22.22 -4.02
N GLU A 13 22.64 -23.46 -4.42
CA GLU A 13 21.32 -23.89 -4.85
C GLU A 13 20.29 -23.77 -3.73
N GLU A 14 20.67 -24.16 -2.51
CA GLU A 14 19.82 -24.00 -1.34
C GLU A 14 19.56 -22.50 -1.03
N ALA A 15 20.58 -21.65 -1.11
CA ALA A 15 20.42 -20.20 -0.93
C ALA A 15 19.48 -19.57 -1.97
N VAL A 16 19.58 -19.99 -3.23
CA VAL A 16 18.68 -19.55 -4.31
C VAL A 16 17.25 -20.03 -4.05
N TYR A 17 17.07 -21.29 -3.64
CA TYR A 17 15.77 -21.87 -3.34
C TYR A 17 15.09 -21.15 -2.16
N ARG A 18 15.83 -20.95 -1.06
CA ARG A 18 15.36 -20.17 0.11
C ARG A 18 14.95 -18.76 -0.29
N THR A 19 15.76 -18.09 -1.10
CA THR A 19 15.45 -16.73 -1.59
C THR A 19 14.19 -16.69 -2.45
N ARG A 20 14.00 -17.66 -3.35
CA ARG A 20 12.80 -17.76 -4.20
C ARG A 20 11.55 -18.03 -3.36
N ARG A 21 11.65 -18.90 -2.36
CA ARG A 21 10.55 -19.22 -1.44
C ARG A 21 10.12 -17.99 -0.64
N LEU A 22 11.06 -17.30 0.00
CA LEU A 22 10.78 -16.07 0.75
C LEU A 22 10.16 -14.97 -0.13
N ARG A 23 10.64 -14.82 -1.38
CA ARG A 23 10.03 -13.87 -2.32
C ARG A 23 8.59 -14.24 -2.66
N ARG A 24 8.30 -15.53 -2.82
CA ARG A 24 6.93 -16.01 -3.08
C ARG A 24 6.03 -15.77 -1.89
N GLU A 25 6.46 -16.14 -0.68
CA GLU A 25 5.73 -15.92 0.58
C GLU A 25 5.42 -14.43 0.78
N VAL A 26 6.38 -13.53 0.52
CA VAL A 26 6.17 -12.07 0.58
C VAL A 26 5.14 -11.59 -0.45
N VAL A 27 5.16 -12.16 -1.67
CA VAL A 27 4.19 -11.82 -2.71
C VAL A 27 2.79 -12.33 -2.36
N GLU A 28 2.68 -13.56 -1.84
CA GLU A 28 1.44 -14.18 -1.41
C GLU A 28 0.81 -13.40 -0.24
N ALA A 29 1.57 -13.15 0.83
CA ALA A 29 1.12 -12.33 1.95
C ALA A 29 0.69 -10.92 1.50
N ARG A 30 1.41 -10.33 0.55
CA ARG A 30 1.03 -9.04 -0.04
C ARG A 30 -0.26 -9.12 -0.85
N ASN A 31 -0.51 -10.22 -1.56
CA ASN A 31 -1.73 -10.41 -2.33
C ASN A 31 -2.92 -10.69 -1.41
N GLU A 32 -2.77 -11.52 -0.39
CA GLU A 32 -3.78 -11.73 0.67
C GLU A 32 -4.15 -10.41 1.36
N ALA A 33 -3.15 -9.59 1.72
CA ALA A 33 -3.38 -8.26 2.28
C ALA A 33 -4.09 -7.28 1.31
N LYS A 34 -4.00 -7.50 -0.01
CA LYS A 34 -4.77 -6.73 -1.01
C LYS A 34 -6.20 -7.21 -1.15
N GLU A 35 -6.46 -8.50 -0.92
CA GLU A 35 -7.79 -9.13 -0.97
C GLU A 35 -8.61 -8.87 0.30
N ALA A 36 -7.96 -8.54 1.42
CA ALA A 36 -8.65 -8.07 2.61
C ALA A 36 -9.64 -6.94 2.25
N ASP A 37 -10.91 -7.21 2.55
CA ASP A 37 -12.09 -6.52 2.03
C ASP A 37 -11.92 -4.98 2.07
N LYS A 38 -11.74 -4.36 0.91
CA LYS A 38 -11.61 -2.90 0.76
C LYS A 38 -12.96 -2.23 0.81
N ALA A 39 -13.87 -2.72 1.63
CA ALA A 39 -15.12 -2.05 1.93
C ALA A 39 -14.80 -0.78 2.72
N PHE A 40 -15.23 0.36 2.20
CA PHE A 40 -15.20 1.63 2.90
C PHE A 40 -16.61 2.00 3.34
N VAL A 41 -16.74 2.59 4.52
CA VAL A 41 -18.03 3.08 5.03
C VAL A 41 -18.10 4.59 4.97
N VAL A 42 -19.31 5.14 4.96
CA VAL A 42 -19.52 6.59 5.02
C VAL A 42 -18.82 7.17 6.26
N GLY A 43 -18.05 8.23 6.07
CA GLY A 43 -17.25 8.87 7.12
C GLY A 43 -15.79 8.43 7.18
N ASP A 44 -15.42 7.31 6.54
CA ASP A 44 -14.03 6.85 6.48
C ASP A 44 -13.13 7.89 5.83
N LEU A 45 -11.91 8.04 6.36
CA LEU A 45 -10.86 8.80 5.71
C LEU A 45 -10.07 7.92 4.74
N VAL A 46 -9.90 8.41 3.52
CA VAL A 46 -9.27 7.69 2.42
C VAL A 46 -8.31 8.58 1.64
N LEU A 47 -7.30 7.96 1.04
CA LEU A 47 -6.43 8.53 0.03
C LEU A 47 -6.88 8.04 -1.35
N ILE A 48 -6.74 8.90 -2.36
CA ILE A 48 -7.06 8.59 -3.75
C ILE A 48 -5.75 8.40 -4.53
N TRP A 49 -5.70 7.41 -5.40
CA TRP A 49 -4.61 7.25 -6.38
C TRP A 49 -4.75 8.25 -7.53
N ASP A 50 -3.73 9.08 -7.71
CA ASP A 50 -3.57 10.01 -8.83
C ASP A 50 -3.11 9.25 -10.07
N ALA A 51 -4.07 8.81 -10.89
CA ALA A 51 -3.82 8.05 -12.10
C ALA A 51 -3.12 8.88 -13.19
N GLN A 52 -3.34 10.20 -13.23
CA GLN A 52 -2.71 11.06 -14.24
C GLN A 52 -1.20 11.18 -13.99
N LYS A 53 -0.80 11.39 -12.73
CA LYS A 53 0.62 11.38 -12.34
C LYS A 53 1.28 10.01 -12.42
N ALA A 54 0.51 8.93 -12.57
CA ALA A 54 1.05 7.59 -12.76
C ALA A 54 1.47 7.32 -14.22
N VAL A 55 0.90 8.03 -15.19
CA VAL A 55 1.24 7.89 -16.62
C VAL A 55 2.58 8.55 -16.94
N ASP A 56 2.90 9.65 -16.25
CA ASP A 56 4.19 10.33 -16.40
C ASP A 56 5.31 9.52 -15.72
N MET A 57 6.13 8.87 -16.56
CA MET A 57 7.26 8.02 -16.14
C MET A 57 8.60 8.78 -16.12
N SER A 58 8.61 10.11 -16.20
CA SER A 58 9.83 10.89 -16.11
C SER A 58 10.56 10.64 -14.77
N SER A 59 11.88 10.79 -14.78
CA SER A 59 12.72 10.65 -13.58
C SER A 59 12.24 11.56 -12.44
N ASP A 60 11.74 12.75 -12.78
CA ASP A 60 11.21 13.73 -11.82
C ASP A 60 9.93 13.26 -11.12
N MET A 61 9.17 12.37 -11.75
CA MET A 61 7.91 11.83 -11.21
C MET A 61 8.11 10.51 -10.44
N LYS A 62 9.24 9.83 -10.63
CA LYS A 62 9.55 8.53 -10.00
C LYS A 62 9.45 8.55 -8.48
N TRP A 63 9.81 9.67 -7.85
CA TRP A 63 9.83 9.85 -6.39
C TRP A 63 8.62 10.61 -5.85
N LYS A 64 7.73 11.12 -6.71
CA LYS A 64 6.58 11.90 -6.24
C LYS A 64 5.50 11.00 -5.65
N GLN A 65 4.88 11.48 -4.57
CA GLN A 65 3.75 10.79 -3.96
C GLN A 65 2.54 10.81 -4.89
N ARG A 66 1.96 9.63 -5.12
CA ARG A 66 0.79 9.42 -6.00
C ARG A 66 -0.53 9.22 -5.25
N TRP A 67 -0.47 9.03 -3.93
CA TRP A 67 -1.65 8.96 -3.06
C TRP A 67 -1.95 10.36 -2.52
N VAL A 68 -3.08 10.94 -2.91
CA VAL A 68 -3.51 12.29 -2.53
C VAL A 68 -4.67 12.25 -1.53
N GLY A 69 -4.77 13.27 -0.66
CA GLY A 69 -5.80 13.37 0.37
C GLY A 69 -5.22 13.77 1.73
N PRO A 70 -5.99 13.62 2.83
CA PRO A 70 -7.15 12.73 2.98
C PRO A 70 -8.49 13.31 2.53
N TYR A 71 -9.37 12.44 2.05
CA TYR A 71 -10.77 12.70 1.72
C TYR A 71 -11.68 11.89 2.63
N LYS A 72 -12.93 12.32 2.78
CA LYS A 72 -13.96 11.61 3.55
C LYS A 72 -14.97 10.94 2.62
N VAL A 73 -15.30 9.67 2.89
CA VAL A 73 -16.36 8.96 2.16
C VAL A 73 -17.71 9.60 2.48
N ARG A 74 -18.42 10.03 1.45
CA ARG A 74 -19.77 10.63 1.52
C ARG A 74 -20.84 9.59 1.23
N GLU A 75 -20.66 8.78 0.19
CA GLU A 75 -21.57 7.69 -0.20
C GLU A 75 -20.73 6.46 -0.53
N ALA A 76 -21.17 5.29 -0.07
CA ALA A 76 -20.50 4.02 -0.26
C ALA A 76 -21.43 3.05 -1.00
N ASN A 77 -21.01 2.59 -2.18
CA ASN A 77 -21.63 1.47 -2.87
C ASN A 77 -20.62 0.33 -2.96
N ALA A 78 -20.52 -0.45 -1.88
CA ALA A 78 -19.56 -1.55 -1.77
C ALA A 78 -19.83 -2.65 -2.80
N GLU A 79 -21.11 -2.95 -3.08
CA GLU A 79 -21.51 -3.97 -4.08
C GLU A 79 -20.99 -3.64 -5.48
N LYS A 80 -21.06 -2.37 -5.88
CA LYS A 80 -20.59 -1.90 -7.20
C LYS A 80 -19.14 -1.40 -7.17
N GLY A 81 -18.49 -1.39 -6.01
CA GLY A 81 -17.10 -1.00 -5.83
C GLY A 81 -16.80 0.49 -6.08
N TYR A 82 -17.79 1.37 -6.00
CA TYR A 82 -17.62 2.81 -6.24
C TYR A 82 -18.06 3.67 -5.06
N TYR A 83 -17.41 4.81 -4.91
CA TYR A 83 -17.57 5.70 -3.76
C TYR A 83 -17.64 7.16 -4.21
N ARG A 84 -18.43 7.96 -3.50
CA ARG A 84 -18.38 9.43 -3.61
C ARG A 84 -17.70 10.01 -2.40
N LEU A 85 -16.85 10.99 -2.64
CA LEU A 85 -16.00 11.58 -1.61
C LEU A 85 -16.33 13.06 -1.43
N LYS A 86 -15.87 13.59 -0.31
CA LYS A 86 -15.80 15.02 -0.05
C LYS A 86 -14.44 15.34 0.57
N ASP A 87 -14.00 16.57 0.41
CA ASP A 87 -12.82 17.05 1.14
C ASP A 87 -13.13 17.14 2.65
N LEU A 88 -12.13 17.57 3.42
CA LEU A 88 -12.26 17.71 4.87
C LEU A 88 -13.20 18.86 5.28
N HIS A 89 -13.43 19.84 4.39
CA HIS A 89 -14.32 20.98 4.60
C HIS A 89 -15.77 20.70 4.17
N GLY A 90 -16.01 19.55 3.53
CA GLY A 90 -17.33 19.12 3.07
C GLY A 90 -17.61 19.36 1.60
N ALA A 91 -16.69 19.96 0.84
CA ALA A 91 -16.84 20.16 -0.60
C ALA A 91 -16.84 18.80 -1.34
N PRO A 92 -17.84 18.52 -2.21
CA PRO A 92 -17.89 17.26 -2.94
C PRO A 92 -16.68 17.10 -3.87
N PHE A 93 -16.12 15.89 -3.89
CA PHE A 93 -15.16 15.52 -4.93
C PHE A 93 -15.90 15.35 -6.26
N ALA A 94 -15.35 15.90 -7.34
CA ALA A 94 -16.08 16.09 -8.60
C ALA A 94 -16.56 14.78 -9.26
N SER A 95 -15.88 13.66 -9.01
CA SER A 95 -16.16 12.38 -9.65
C SER A 95 -16.36 11.24 -8.66
N THR A 96 -16.98 10.16 -9.14
CA THR A 96 -17.04 8.90 -8.42
C THR A 96 -15.68 8.19 -8.51
N VAL A 97 -15.22 7.59 -7.41
CA VAL A 97 -13.93 6.90 -7.32
C VAL A 97 -14.13 5.41 -7.11
N MET A 98 -13.42 4.59 -7.88
CA MET A 98 -13.43 3.13 -7.75
C MET A 98 -12.57 2.66 -6.57
N VAL A 99 -12.93 1.52 -5.98
CA VAL A 99 -12.30 0.93 -4.79
C VAL A 99 -10.79 0.68 -4.94
N ASP A 100 -10.35 0.33 -6.15
CA ASP A 100 -8.94 0.05 -6.50
C ASP A 100 -8.06 1.30 -6.39
N ARG A 101 -8.66 2.48 -6.59
CA ARG A 101 -8.02 3.80 -6.46
C ARG A 101 -8.10 4.36 -5.04
N LEU A 102 -8.65 3.61 -4.07
CA LEU A 102 -8.78 4.04 -2.69
C LEU A 102 -7.84 3.30 -1.76
N LYS A 103 -7.30 4.03 -0.79
CA LYS A 103 -6.52 3.47 0.32
C LYS A 103 -7.00 4.08 1.63
N ARG A 104 -7.21 3.26 2.66
CA ARG A 104 -7.62 3.73 3.99
C ARG A 104 -6.54 4.65 4.58
N PHE A 105 -6.94 5.83 5.05
CA PHE A 105 -6.06 6.75 5.77
C PHE A 105 -6.16 6.46 7.27
N LYS A 106 -5.05 6.01 7.87
CA LYS A 106 -4.98 5.72 9.30
C LYS A 106 -4.35 6.91 10.02
N ILE A 107 -5.08 7.50 10.96
CA ILE A 107 -4.51 8.46 11.91
C ILE A 107 -3.79 7.65 12.98
N LEU A 108 -2.49 7.88 13.15
CA LEU A 108 -1.73 7.27 14.23
C LEU A 108 -2.11 7.94 15.54
N ALA A 109 -2.25 7.16 16.61
CA ALA A 109 -2.40 7.71 17.96
C ALA A 109 -1.22 8.65 18.26
N SER A 110 -1.49 9.79 18.91
CA SER A 110 -0.51 10.86 19.14
C SER A 110 0.76 10.35 19.84
N THR A 111 0.63 9.42 20.79
CA THR A 111 1.75 8.78 21.48
C THR A 111 2.65 8.01 20.51
N VAL A 112 2.05 7.18 19.66
CA VAL A 112 2.77 6.37 18.66
C VAL A 112 3.45 7.27 17.63
N ALA A 113 2.74 8.30 17.13
CA ALA A 113 3.30 9.27 16.21
C ALA A 113 4.51 9.99 16.81
N HIS A 114 4.42 10.41 18.08
CA HIS A 114 5.50 11.08 18.78
C HIS A 114 6.73 10.17 19.00
N GLU A 115 6.52 8.88 19.25
CA GLU A 115 7.61 7.91 19.39
C GLU A 115 8.29 7.59 18.06
N ILE A 116 7.54 7.54 16.95
CA ILE A 116 8.08 7.40 15.60
C ILE A 116 8.91 8.63 15.24
N LEU A 117 8.39 9.85 15.49
CA LEU A 117 9.11 11.09 15.21
C LEU A 117 10.39 11.22 16.05
N ARG A 118 10.41 10.66 17.26
CA ARG A 118 11.62 10.57 18.10
C ARG A 118 12.53 9.40 17.73
N GLY A 119 12.22 8.65 16.68
CA GLY A 119 13.03 7.53 16.18
C GLY A 119 13.03 6.28 17.07
N ARG A 120 12.15 6.22 18.07
CA ARG A 120 12.06 5.09 19.02
C ARG A 120 11.27 3.92 18.48
N LEU A 121 10.39 4.17 17.51
CA LEU A 121 9.61 3.16 16.81
C LEU A 121 9.85 3.28 15.31
N LYS A 122 10.07 2.14 14.65
CA LYS A 122 10.11 2.05 13.19
C LYS A 122 8.78 1.49 12.69
N LEU A 123 8.15 2.21 11.77
CA LEU A 123 7.02 1.70 11.00
C LEU A 123 7.54 0.81 9.88
N TYR A 124 7.24 -0.48 9.95
CA TYR A 124 7.32 -1.38 8.81
C TYR A 124 5.88 -1.51 8.25
N LEU A 125 5.60 -0.80 7.15
CA LEU A 125 4.32 -0.77 6.45
C LEU A 125 4.35 -1.63 5.20
#